data_AF-A0A150LK99-F1
#
_entry.id   AF-A0A150LK99-F1
#
_cell.length_a   1.000
_cell.length_b   1.000
_cell.length_c   1.000
_cell.angle_alpha   90.00
_cell.angle_beta   90.00
_cell.angle_gamma   90.00
#
_symmetry.space_group_name_H-M   'P 1'
#
loop_
_entity.id
_entity.type
_entity.pdbx_description
1 polymer ?
#
loop_
_entity_poly.entity_id
_entity_poly.type
_entity_poly.pdbx_seq_one_letter_code
_entity_poly.pdbx_strand_id
1 'polypeptide(L)'
;MSENDSCHKNEWLKRHTFTRLGGSENDSCHKNFYFRRLFLLRIRLFLFYQNMYNEGVSFMIKRSFTGNPKRQGGYDMASCKKLFPIALLSALFIVGCSNAQQESGNSKQAQPHTASGDIREETKSAEVLPSFMDDKPEKMKDLYLSAAENRELLENIPCYCGCGESAGHKNNYDCFVAENKKDGTVVWDDHATKCGVCLEIAAISIQDYQNGKSMKEIRDKIDKTYEKGYAEPTPTPKL
;
A
#
# COMPACT_ATOMS: atom_id res chain seq x y z
N MET A 1 30.77 -30.70 18.39
CA MET A 1 31.23 -31.90 17.66
C MET A 1 30.02 -32.54 17.02
N SER A 2 29.72 -32.23 15.75
CA SER A 2 30.20 -32.92 14.53
C SER A 2 29.45 -34.25 14.32
N GLU A 3 28.37 -34.23 13.54
CA GLU A 3 28.34 -34.58 12.10
C GLU A 3 28.62 -36.07 11.83
N ASN A 4 27.59 -36.82 11.41
CA ASN A 4 27.49 -37.39 10.05
C ASN A 4 26.46 -38.52 9.93
N ASP A 5 25.45 -38.22 9.12
CA ASP A 5 24.67 -39.03 8.19
C ASP A 5 25.08 -40.50 7.95
N SER A 6 24.10 -41.40 8.06
CA SER A 6 23.98 -42.55 7.16
C SER A 6 22.52 -43.01 7.03
N CYS A 7 21.83 -42.45 6.05
CA CYS A 7 20.61 -43.03 5.50
C CYS A 7 21.03 -44.19 4.57
N HIS A 8 20.73 -45.44 4.93
CA HIS A 8 20.39 -46.53 4.01
C HIS A 8 19.99 -47.77 4.83
N LYS A 9 18.69 -48.09 4.86
CA LYS A 9 18.22 -49.46 4.99
C LYS A 9 17.41 -49.80 3.74
N ASN A 10 17.90 -50.81 3.06
CA ASN A 10 17.46 -51.26 1.75
C ASN A 10 16.31 -52.26 1.85
N GLU A 11 15.57 -52.31 0.74
CA GLU A 11 14.94 -53.48 0.13
C GLU A 11 13.85 -54.24 0.90
N TRP A 12 12.60 -54.09 0.43
CA TRP A 12 11.78 -55.25 0.06
C TRP A 12 10.71 -54.82 -0.98
N LEU A 13 10.47 -55.72 -1.96
CA LEU A 13 9.45 -55.70 -3.03
C LEU A 13 9.79 -55.00 -4.36
N LYS A 14 10.56 -55.73 -5.18
CA LYS A 14 10.42 -55.71 -6.64
C LYS A 14 9.18 -56.50 -7.07
N ARG A 15 8.30 -55.83 -7.82
CA ARG A 15 7.75 -56.21 -9.14
C ARG A 15 6.43 -55.47 -9.34
N HIS A 16 6.32 -54.64 -10.38
CA HIS A 16 5.61 -54.94 -11.63
C HIS A 16 5.78 -53.74 -12.60
N THR A 17 5.96 -54.08 -13.87
CA THR A 17 5.79 -53.27 -15.10
C THR A 17 6.75 -52.10 -15.40
N PHE A 18 7.52 -52.37 -16.44
CA PHE A 18 8.42 -51.53 -17.23
C PHE A 18 7.62 -50.66 -18.22
N THR A 19 7.78 -49.34 -18.15
CA THR A 19 7.77 -48.45 -19.33
C THR A 19 8.63 -47.23 -19.05
N ARG A 20 9.53 -46.95 -20.00
CA ARG A 20 10.62 -45.97 -19.97
C ARG A 20 10.30 -44.85 -20.95
N LEU A 21 10.17 -43.61 -20.49
CA LEU A 21 10.53 -42.32 -21.12
C LEU A 21 10.55 -41.32 -19.94
N GLY A 22 11.62 -40.67 -19.50
CA GLY A 22 12.65 -39.96 -20.25
C GLY A 22 12.35 -38.45 -20.21
N GLY A 23 12.64 -37.76 -19.11
CA GLY A 23 12.47 -36.31 -18.95
C GLY A 23 13.25 -35.78 -17.75
N SER A 24 14.02 -34.71 -17.96
CA SER A 24 15.17 -34.25 -17.18
C SER A 24 14.83 -33.57 -15.84
N GLU A 25 15.24 -34.16 -14.73
CA GLU A 25 15.51 -33.46 -13.48
C GLU A 25 17.00 -33.12 -13.45
N ASN A 26 17.36 -31.86 -13.74
CA ASN A 26 18.60 -31.20 -13.30
C ASN A 26 18.72 -29.82 -13.97
N ASP A 27 18.00 -28.80 -13.47
CA ASP A 27 18.25 -27.40 -13.87
C ASP A 27 17.76 -26.33 -12.87
N SER A 28 17.30 -26.71 -11.68
CA SER A 28 16.72 -25.76 -10.70
C SER A 28 17.74 -25.20 -9.69
N CYS A 29 18.87 -25.89 -9.47
CA CYS A 29 19.82 -25.49 -8.42
C CYS A 29 20.75 -24.32 -8.83
N HIS A 30 21.12 -24.23 -10.12
CA HIS A 30 22.06 -23.20 -10.61
C HIS A 30 21.43 -21.80 -10.74
N LYS A 31 20.11 -21.71 -10.97
CA LYS A 31 19.40 -20.43 -11.13
C LYS A 31 19.26 -19.68 -9.81
N ASN A 32 19.15 -20.39 -8.68
CA ASN A 32 19.03 -19.79 -7.35
C ASN A 32 20.32 -19.09 -6.88
N PHE A 33 21.50 -19.56 -7.29
CA PHE A 33 22.77 -18.95 -6.88
C PHE A 33 23.03 -17.59 -7.57
N TYR A 34 22.74 -17.50 -8.88
CA TYR A 34 22.90 -16.26 -9.63
C TYR A 34 21.92 -15.17 -9.18
N PHE A 35 20.66 -15.53 -8.90
CA PHE A 35 19.66 -14.58 -8.39
C PHE A 35 20.05 -14.00 -7.03
N ARG A 36 20.55 -14.82 -6.10
CA ARG A 36 20.99 -14.36 -4.77
C ARG A 36 22.18 -13.40 -4.86
N ARG A 37 23.13 -13.65 -5.77
CA ARG A 37 24.33 -12.82 -5.93
C ARG A 37 24.02 -11.46 -6.59
N LEU A 38 23.12 -11.43 -7.57
CA LEU A 38 22.62 -10.20 -8.20
C LEU A 38 21.74 -9.37 -7.25
N PHE A 39 20.93 -10.03 -6.42
CA PHE A 39 20.11 -9.36 -5.40
C PHE A 39 20.97 -8.68 -4.32
N LEU A 40 21.98 -9.38 -3.80
CA LEU A 40 22.92 -8.78 -2.82
C LEU A 40 23.76 -7.65 -3.42
N LEU A 41 24.11 -7.73 -4.71
CA LEU A 41 24.81 -6.64 -5.40
C LEU A 41 23.92 -5.40 -5.55
N ARG A 42 22.64 -5.59 -5.87
CA ARG A 42 21.63 -4.51 -5.93
C ARG A 42 21.40 -3.84 -4.58
N ILE A 43 21.33 -4.61 -3.50
CA ILE A 43 21.21 -4.07 -2.13
C ILE A 43 22.45 -3.24 -1.77
N ARG A 44 23.66 -3.73 -2.08
CA ARG A 44 24.90 -2.99 -1.81
C ARG A 44 24.98 -1.69 -2.60
N LEU A 45 24.57 -1.67 -3.86
CA LEU A 45 24.51 -0.46 -4.68
C LEU A 45 23.48 0.54 -4.15
N PHE A 46 22.31 0.06 -3.70
CA PHE A 46 21.27 0.92 -3.13
C PHE A 46 21.70 1.56 -1.79
N LEU A 47 22.31 0.78 -0.90
CA LEU A 47 22.84 1.29 0.37
C LEU A 47 24.02 2.26 0.14
N PHE A 48 24.88 2.01 -0.85
CA PHE A 48 25.95 2.93 -1.23
C PHE A 48 25.38 4.26 -1.76
N TYR A 49 24.32 4.22 -2.58
CA TYR A 49 23.65 5.42 -3.10
C TYR A 49 22.97 6.24 -1.99
N GLN A 50 22.26 5.58 -1.07
CA GLN A 50 21.67 6.22 0.12
C GLN A 50 22.74 6.88 1.02
N ASN A 51 23.88 6.22 1.23
CA ASN A 51 24.98 6.77 2.01
C ASN A 51 25.61 8.00 1.34
N MET A 52 25.81 7.97 0.02
CA MET A 52 26.33 9.10 -0.74
C MET A 52 25.39 10.33 -0.74
N TYR A 53 24.07 10.09 -0.77
CA TYR A 53 23.08 11.17 -0.68
C TYR A 53 23.10 11.85 0.70
N ASN A 54 23.15 11.07 1.78
CA ASN A 54 23.16 11.61 3.15
C ASN A 54 24.44 12.42 3.45
N GLU A 55 25.60 12.00 2.93
CA GLU A 55 26.86 12.76 3.07
C GLU A 55 26.83 14.08 2.25
N GLY A 56 26.21 14.08 1.07
CA GLY A 56 26.06 15.28 0.24
C GLY A 56 25.17 16.37 0.86
N VAL A 57 24.08 15.96 1.54
CA VAL A 57 23.17 16.87 2.24
C VAL A 57 23.83 17.49 3.48
N SER A 58 24.66 16.72 4.19
CA SER A 58 25.45 17.21 5.35
C SER A 58 26.45 18.32 4.96
N PHE A 59 27.06 18.22 3.76
CA PHE A 59 27.99 19.24 3.25
C PHE A 59 27.28 20.56 2.88
N MET A 60 26.05 20.51 2.35
CA MET A 60 25.31 21.73 1.99
C MET A 60 24.72 22.47 3.21
N ILE A 61 24.31 21.75 4.26
CA ILE A 61 23.76 22.39 5.47
C ILE A 61 24.82 23.15 6.26
N LYS A 62 26.08 22.69 6.26
CA LYS A 62 27.18 23.34 7.00
C LYS A 62 27.64 24.68 6.42
N ARG A 63 27.28 25.02 5.18
CA ARG A 63 27.69 26.27 4.53
C ARG A 63 26.71 27.43 4.71
N SER A 64 25.51 27.18 5.24
CA SER A 64 24.44 28.18 5.38
C SER A 64 24.43 28.92 6.73
N PHE A 65 25.33 28.60 7.68
CA PHE A 65 25.31 29.16 9.04
C PHE A 65 26.54 30.00 9.43
N THR A 66 27.14 30.73 8.48
CA THR A 66 28.09 31.81 8.81
C THR A 66 27.83 33.05 7.96
N GLY A 67 26.84 33.85 8.36
CA GLY A 67 26.55 35.17 7.78
C GLY A 67 26.01 36.12 8.86
N ASN A 68 26.82 37.11 9.21
CA ASN A 68 26.64 38.10 10.29
C ASN A 68 25.52 39.14 9.97
N PRO A 69 24.65 39.53 10.92
CA PRO A 69 23.53 40.42 10.65
C PRO A 69 23.89 41.91 10.87
N LYS A 70 23.89 42.73 9.82
CA LYS A 70 23.65 44.19 9.91
C LYS A 70 23.18 44.76 8.57
N ARG A 71 22.00 45.38 8.54
CA ARG A 71 21.78 46.81 8.25
C ARG A 71 20.29 47.12 8.07
N GLN A 72 19.84 48.09 8.86
CA GLN A 72 18.59 48.82 8.70
C GLN A 72 18.70 49.78 7.50
N GLY A 73 17.58 50.04 6.84
CA GLY A 73 17.45 51.08 5.82
C GLY A 73 16.01 51.14 5.31
N GLY A 74 15.23 52.07 5.86
CA GLY A 74 13.90 52.41 5.34
C GLY A 74 13.99 53.39 4.18
N TYR A 75 13.00 53.34 3.30
CA TYR A 75 12.64 54.42 2.38
C TYR A 75 11.12 54.47 2.21
N ASP A 76 10.65 55.69 2.11
CA ASP A 76 9.29 56.18 2.16
C ASP A 76 8.50 56.04 0.85
N MET A 77 7.19 56.25 1.01
CA MET A 77 6.27 56.94 0.10
C MET A 77 5.57 56.19 -1.07
N ALA A 78 4.23 56.20 -0.92
CA ALA A 78 3.27 56.80 -1.84
C ALA A 78 2.47 55.90 -2.81
N SER A 79 1.15 55.91 -2.56
CA SER A 79 0.09 56.21 -3.52
C SER A 79 -0.20 55.22 -4.66
N CYS A 80 -1.31 54.49 -4.55
CA CYS A 80 -2.43 54.80 -5.44
C CYS A 80 -3.77 54.31 -4.86
N LYS A 81 -4.66 55.28 -4.67
CA LYS A 81 -6.09 55.12 -4.39
C LYS A 81 -6.77 54.61 -5.66
N LYS A 82 -7.78 53.73 -5.54
CA LYS A 82 -9.09 53.82 -6.24
C LYS A 82 -10.02 52.67 -5.84
N LEU A 83 -11.09 53.06 -5.15
CA LEU A 83 -12.36 52.35 -5.01
C LEU A 83 -13.30 52.69 -6.19
N PHE A 84 -14.40 51.92 -6.29
CA PHE A 84 -15.66 52.08 -7.09
C PHE A 84 -15.68 51.49 -8.52
N PRO A 85 -16.86 51.09 -9.08
CA PRO A 85 -18.06 50.42 -8.51
C PRO A 85 -18.84 49.44 -9.44
N ILE A 86 -19.85 48.76 -8.86
CA ILE A 86 -21.19 48.38 -9.37
C ILE A 86 -21.39 48.10 -10.89
N ALA A 87 -21.76 46.86 -11.22
CA ALA A 87 -22.69 46.48 -12.30
C ALA A 87 -23.20 45.05 -11.98
N LEU A 88 -24.36 44.84 -11.35
CA LEU A 88 -25.71 44.88 -11.91
C LEU A 88 -25.79 44.20 -13.29
N LEU A 89 -25.82 42.86 -13.29
CA LEU A 89 -26.22 42.05 -14.43
C LEU A 89 -27.09 40.88 -13.97
N SER A 90 -28.37 41.22 -13.95
CA SER A 90 -29.52 40.33 -14.04
C SER A 90 -29.38 39.34 -15.20
N ALA A 91 -29.43 38.05 -14.89
CA ALA A 91 -29.90 37.02 -15.81
C ALA A 91 -30.47 35.85 -14.98
N LEU A 92 -31.77 35.95 -14.66
CA LEU A 92 -32.60 34.82 -14.26
C LEU A 92 -32.66 33.85 -15.44
N PHE A 93 -32.03 32.69 -15.29
CA PHE A 93 -32.13 31.62 -16.26
C PHE A 93 -33.51 30.94 -16.18
N ILE A 94 -34.07 30.78 -17.37
CA ILE A 94 -35.37 30.22 -17.67
C ILE A 94 -35.39 28.72 -17.29
N VAL A 95 -36.49 28.31 -16.66
CA VAL A 95 -36.86 26.91 -16.40
C VAL A 95 -37.11 26.16 -17.71
N GLY A 96 -36.49 24.98 -17.82
CA GLY A 96 -37.14 23.71 -18.15
C GLY A 96 -37.93 23.57 -19.45
N CYS A 97 -37.39 22.83 -20.41
CA CYS A 97 -37.87 21.50 -20.79
C CYS A 97 -37.18 21.03 -22.08
N SER A 98 -36.43 19.92 -22.00
CA SER A 98 -36.18 19.08 -23.17
C SER A 98 -36.08 17.62 -22.73
N ASN A 99 -37.13 16.85 -23.02
CA ASN A 99 -37.04 15.40 -23.11
C ASN A 99 -36.15 15.07 -24.31
N ALA A 100 -34.89 14.75 -24.04
CA ALA A 100 -34.04 14.03 -24.96
C ALA A 100 -33.63 12.74 -24.25
N GLN A 101 -34.27 11.66 -24.67
CA GLN A 101 -33.84 10.29 -24.43
C GLN A 101 -32.42 10.17 -24.99
N GLN A 102 -31.42 10.26 -24.11
CA GLN A 102 -30.06 9.82 -24.41
C GLN A 102 -29.94 8.37 -23.96
N GLU A 103 -30.14 7.47 -24.92
CA GLU A 103 -29.47 6.18 -24.90
C GLU A 103 -27.97 6.44 -24.90
N SER A 104 -27.36 6.33 -23.73
CA SER A 104 -25.92 6.16 -23.59
C SER A 104 -25.67 4.71 -23.21
N GLY A 105 -25.31 3.92 -24.21
CA GLY A 105 -24.67 2.64 -24.02
C GLY A 105 -23.34 2.85 -23.31
N ASN A 106 -23.36 2.75 -21.99
CA ASN A 106 -22.22 2.30 -21.22
C ASN A 106 -22.79 1.61 -19.99
N SER A 107 -22.59 0.30 -19.91
CA SER A 107 -22.92 -0.52 -18.74
C SER A 107 -22.08 -0.05 -17.55
N LYS A 108 -22.48 1.04 -16.90
CA LYS A 108 -22.09 1.29 -15.52
C LYS A 108 -22.77 0.22 -14.70
N GLN A 109 -22.06 -0.89 -14.47
CA GLN A 109 -22.39 -1.79 -13.39
C GLN A 109 -22.64 -0.92 -12.15
N ALA A 110 -23.81 -1.09 -11.54
CA ALA A 110 -24.11 -0.46 -10.28
C ALA A 110 -23.07 -0.93 -9.27
N GLN A 111 -22.03 -0.12 -9.07
CA GLN A 111 -20.99 -0.37 -8.09
C GLN A 111 -21.67 -0.29 -6.72
N PRO A 112 -21.66 -1.37 -5.92
CA PRO A 112 -22.28 -1.36 -4.62
C PRO A 112 -21.50 -0.41 -3.71
N HIS A 113 -22.11 0.73 -3.40
CA HIS A 113 -21.58 1.66 -2.41
C HIS A 113 -21.93 1.18 -1.00
N THR A 114 -20.95 1.23 -0.08
CA THR A 114 -21.17 0.94 1.34
C THR A 114 -21.83 2.14 2.05
N ALA A 115 -22.29 1.93 3.28
CA ALA A 115 -22.77 3.03 4.14
C ALA A 115 -21.68 4.08 4.45
N SER A 116 -20.39 3.69 4.38
CA SER A 116 -19.24 4.60 4.50
C SER A 116 -18.94 5.39 3.22
N GLY A 117 -19.61 5.08 2.10
CA GLY A 117 -19.33 5.69 0.80
C GLY A 117 -18.13 5.04 0.08
N ASP A 118 -17.72 3.85 0.50
CA ASP A 118 -16.70 3.07 -0.16
C ASP A 118 -17.27 2.31 -1.35
N ILE A 119 -16.42 2.10 -2.35
CA ILE A 119 -16.70 1.34 -3.56
C ILE A 119 -16.09 -0.05 -3.37
N ARG A 120 -16.87 -1.08 -3.69
CA ARG A 120 -16.41 -2.46 -3.65
C ARG A 120 -16.50 -3.11 -5.02
N GLU A 121 -15.39 -3.71 -5.43
CA GLU A 121 -15.26 -4.36 -6.73
C GLU A 121 -14.73 -5.77 -6.58
N GLU A 122 -15.28 -6.67 -7.37
CA GLU A 122 -14.96 -8.09 -7.35
C GLU A 122 -14.00 -8.45 -8.49
N THR A 123 -12.99 -9.25 -8.17
CA THR A 123 -12.01 -9.74 -9.13
C THR A 123 -11.75 -11.23 -8.94
N LYS A 124 -11.23 -11.88 -9.98
CA LYS A 124 -11.05 -13.34 -10.01
C LYS A 124 -10.07 -13.87 -8.97
N SER A 125 -9.13 -13.04 -8.49
CA SER A 125 -8.11 -13.44 -7.52
C SER A 125 -7.43 -12.22 -6.90
N ALA A 126 -6.66 -12.44 -5.83
CA ALA A 126 -5.83 -11.43 -5.18
C ALA A 126 -4.73 -10.83 -6.09
N GLU A 127 -4.44 -11.47 -7.23
CA GLU A 127 -3.44 -11.02 -8.21
C GLU A 127 -4.00 -10.02 -9.22
N VAL A 128 -5.33 -9.89 -9.29
CA VAL A 128 -6.02 -9.00 -10.23
C VAL A 128 -6.61 -7.84 -9.46
N LEU A 129 -6.10 -6.63 -9.71
CA LEU A 129 -6.63 -5.42 -9.09
C LEU A 129 -7.99 -5.03 -9.67
N PRO A 130 -8.84 -4.36 -8.87
CA PRO A 130 -10.12 -3.81 -9.33
C PRO A 130 -9.91 -2.56 -10.20
N SER A 131 -10.93 -2.19 -10.97
CA SER A 131 -10.86 -1.07 -11.92
C SER A 131 -10.69 0.29 -11.26
N PHE A 132 -11.15 0.47 -10.01
CA PHE A 132 -10.89 1.70 -9.25
C PHE A 132 -9.40 1.97 -8.99
N MET A 133 -8.54 0.99 -9.24
CA MET A 133 -7.09 1.13 -9.14
C MET A 133 -6.43 1.62 -10.43
N ASP A 134 -7.10 1.60 -11.59
CA ASP A 134 -6.48 1.83 -12.90
C ASP A 134 -5.70 3.15 -12.98
N ASP A 135 -6.23 4.21 -12.40
CA ASP A 135 -5.68 5.57 -12.36
C ASP A 135 -4.79 5.86 -11.13
N LYS A 136 -4.61 4.89 -10.23
CA LYS A 136 -3.84 5.07 -9.00
C LYS A 136 -2.33 4.95 -9.25
N PRO A 137 -1.49 5.63 -8.46
CA PRO A 137 -0.03 5.49 -8.56
C PRO A 137 0.42 4.04 -8.37
N GLU A 138 1.46 3.64 -9.09
CA GLU A 138 1.96 2.25 -9.06
C GLU A 138 2.27 1.77 -7.63
N LYS A 139 2.87 2.63 -6.80
CA LYS A 139 3.15 2.30 -5.40
C LYS A 139 1.89 1.94 -4.59
N MET A 140 0.75 2.56 -4.91
CA MET A 140 -0.52 2.23 -4.25
C MET A 140 -1.07 0.90 -4.76
N LYS A 141 -0.95 0.63 -6.06
CA LYS A 141 -1.30 -0.67 -6.67
C LYS A 141 -0.49 -1.81 -6.03
N ASP A 142 0.83 -1.64 -5.95
CA ASP A 142 1.74 -2.60 -5.32
C ASP A 142 1.37 -2.86 -3.86
N LEU A 143 1.00 -1.81 -3.12
CA LEU A 143 0.59 -1.95 -1.72
C LEU A 143 -0.75 -2.68 -1.57
N TYR A 144 -1.71 -2.46 -2.47
CA TYR A 144 -2.98 -3.19 -2.48
C TYR A 144 -2.76 -4.69 -2.72
N LEU A 145 -1.93 -5.06 -3.71
CA LEU A 145 -1.55 -6.44 -3.95
C LEU A 145 -0.82 -7.03 -2.73
N SER A 146 0.16 -6.30 -2.18
CA SER A 146 0.91 -6.73 -1.00
C SER A 146 0.01 -6.92 0.22
N ALA A 147 -1.00 -6.05 0.40
CA ALA A 147 -1.97 -6.18 1.48
C ALA A 147 -2.77 -7.47 1.34
N ALA A 148 -3.25 -7.79 0.13
CA ALA A 148 -3.96 -9.04 -0.14
C ALA A 148 -3.10 -10.29 0.14
N GLU A 149 -1.81 -10.26 -0.20
CA GLU A 149 -0.85 -11.33 0.07
C GLU A 149 -0.52 -11.49 1.56
N ASN A 150 -0.55 -10.41 2.34
CA ASN A 150 -0.17 -10.37 3.76
C ASN A 150 -1.41 -10.37 4.68
N ARG A 151 -2.44 -11.11 4.30
CA ARG A 151 -3.72 -11.18 5.04
C ARG A 151 -3.57 -11.50 6.52
N GLU A 152 -2.89 -12.60 6.85
CA GLU A 152 -2.75 -13.06 8.24
C GLU A 152 -2.09 -11.99 9.13
N LEU A 153 -1.08 -11.31 8.59
CA LEU A 153 -0.44 -10.19 9.28
C LEU A 153 -1.44 -9.06 9.51
N LEU A 154 -2.03 -8.52 8.43
CA LEU A 154 -2.85 -7.32 8.51
C LEU A 154 -4.19 -7.53 9.22
N GLU A 155 -4.69 -8.77 9.30
CA GLU A 155 -5.86 -9.12 10.12
C GLU A 155 -5.58 -8.98 11.63
N ASN A 156 -4.31 -9.03 12.04
CA ASN A 156 -3.87 -8.84 13.43
C ASN A 156 -3.39 -7.42 13.75
N ILE A 157 -3.30 -6.54 12.76
CA ILE A 157 -2.89 -5.14 12.92
C ILE A 157 -4.13 -4.23 12.90
N PRO A 158 -4.31 -3.34 13.90
CA PRO A 158 -5.46 -2.47 13.95
C PRO A 158 -5.24 -1.26 13.05
N CYS A 159 -6.33 -0.57 12.71
CA CYS A 159 -6.28 0.74 12.07
C CYS A 159 -6.75 1.82 13.06
N TYR A 160 -6.12 2.99 13.01
CA TYR A 160 -6.34 4.11 13.94
C TYR A 160 -6.98 5.34 13.26
N CYS A 161 -7.55 5.17 12.07
CA CYS A 161 -8.13 6.28 11.31
C CYS A 161 -9.63 6.54 11.60
N GLY A 162 -10.26 5.73 12.46
CA GLY A 162 -11.69 5.81 12.76
C GLY A 162 -12.60 4.95 11.87
N CYS A 163 -12.01 4.22 10.90
CA CYS A 163 -12.77 3.30 10.02
C CYS A 163 -13.50 2.17 10.75
N GLY A 164 -13.11 1.85 11.99
CA GLY A 164 -13.83 0.87 12.80
C GLY A 164 -15.28 1.27 13.07
N GLU A 165 -15.52 2.55 13.37
CA GLU A 165 -16.87 3.06 13.60
C GLU A 165 -17.54 3.51 12.30
N SER A 166 -16.80 4.15 11.41
CA SER A 166 -17.38 4.76 10.20
C SER A 166 -17.63 3.78 9.05
N ALA A 167 -16.80 2.73 8.92
CA ALA A 167 -16.88 1.73 7.86
C ALA A 167 -17.08 0.29 8.38
N GLY A 168 -17.01 0.08 9.70
CA GLY A 168 -17.15 -1.24 10.30
C GLY A 168 -15.93 -2.15 10.10
N HIS A 169 -14.77 -1.59 9.77
CA HIS A 169 -13.53 -2.35 9.57
C HIS A 169 -13.01 -2.90 10.90
N LYS A 170 -12.58 -4.17 10.90
CA LYS A 170 -12.14 -4.88 12.11
C LYS A 170 -10.65 -4.81 12.33
N ASN A 171 -9.88 -4.52 11.29
CA ASN A 171 -8.42 -4.48 11.28
C ASN A 171 -7.95 -3.68 10.05
N ASN A 172 -6.64 -3.59 9.86
CA ASN A 172 -6.06 -2.88 8.72
C ASN A 172 -6.29 -3.59 7.38
N TYR A 173 -6.47 -4.92 7.35
CA TYR A 173 -6.75 -5.67 6.13
C TYR A 173 -8.10 -5.29 5.52
N ASP A 174 -9.13 -5.12 6.35
CA ASP A 174 -10.48 -4.72 5.92
C ASP A 174 -10.50 -3.38 5.16
N CYS A 175 -9.49 -2.51 5.35
CA CYS A 175 -9.33 -1.26 4.60
C CYS A 175 -9.02 -1.47 3.10
N PHE A 176 -8.59 -2.67 2.70
CA PHE A 176 -8.19 -3.02 1.33
C PHE A 176 -9.10 -4.07 0.72
N VAL A 177 -9.54 -5.04 1.52
CA VAL A 177 -10.31 -6.20 1.08
C VAL A 177 -11.52 -6.38 1.98
N ALA A 178 -12.71 -6.31 1.39
CA ALA A 178 -13.97 -6.50 2.09
C ALA A 178 -14.29 -7.98 2.31
N GLU A 179 -13.94 -8.85 1.35
CA GLU A 179 -14.24 -10.28 1.42
C GLU A 179 -13.26 -11.12 0.58
N ASN A 180 -12.81 -12.23 1.16
CA ASN A 180 -12.16 -13.32 0.41
C ASN A 180 -13.15 -14.48 0.26
N LYS A 181 -13.60 -14.75 -0.98
CA LYS A 181 -14.56 -15.81 -1.25
C LYS A 181 -13.88 -17.18 -1.33
N LYS A 182 -14.66 -18.24 -1.11
CA LYS A 182 -14.17 -19.63 -1.10
C LYS A 182 -13.68 -20.13 -2.46
N ASP A 183 -14.13 -19.51 -3.54
CA ASP A 183 -13.73 -19.82 -4.93
C ASP A 183 -12.44 -19.10 -5.37
N GLY A 184 -11.80 -18.34 -4.47
CA GLY A 184 -10.58 -17.58 -4.75
C GLY A 184 -10.83 -16.15 -5.20
N THR A 185 -12.08 -15.79 -5.46
CA THR A 185 -12.49 -14.43 -5.82
C THR A 185 -12.29 -13.46 -4.65
N VAL A 186 -11.88 -12.22 -4.94
CA VAL A 186 -11.65 -11.17 -3.94
C VAL A 186 -12.59 -10.00 -4.19
N VAL A 187 -13.29 -9.56 -3.13
CA VAL A 187 -14.05 -8.31 -3.11
C VAL A 187 -13.17 -7.25 -2.44
N TRP A 188 -12.67 -6.32 -3.24
CA TRP A 188 -11.80 -5.24 -2.81
C TRP A 188 -12.61 -4.08 -2.23
N ASP A 189 -11.96 -3.27 -1.39
CA ASP A 189 -12.51 -2.05 -0.80
C ASP A 189 -11.60 -0.85 -1.14
N ASP A 190 -12.17 0.22 -1.69
CA ASP A 190 -11.41 1.40 -2.09
C ASP A 190 -11.05 2.33 -0.92
N HIS A 191 -11.44 1.99 0.32
CA HIS A 191 -11.25 2.82 1.49
C HIS A 191 -9.80 3.29 1.68
N ALA A 192 -8.82 2.38 1.58
CA ALA A 192 -7.41 2.73 1.76
C ALA A 192 -6.90 3.72 0.71
N THR A 193 -7.51 3.80 -0.49
CA THR A 193 -7.13 4.82 -1.49
C THR A 193 -7.36 6.26 -1.02
N LYS A 194 -8.25 6.45 -0.03
CA LYS A 194 -8.66 7.76 0.51
C LYS A 194 -8.04 8.04 1.89
N CYS A 195 -7.30 7.10 2.47
CA CYS A 195 -6.81 7.21 3.85
C CYS A 195 -5.31 6.91 3.97
N GLY A 196 -4.51 7.95 4.22
CA GLY A 196 -3.06 7.82 4.39
C GLY A 196 -2.65 6.92 5.56
N VAL A 197 -3.41 6.93 6.67
CA VAL A 197 -3.13 6.09 7.85
C VAL A 197 -3.28 4.61 7.52
N CYS A 198 -4.29 4.21 6.74
CA CYS A 198 -4.47 2.82 6.31
C CYS A 198 -3.27 2.32 5.51
N LEU A 199 -2.82 3.13 4.55
CA LEU A 199 -1.68 2.83 3.69
C LEU A 199 -0.36 2.78 4.48
N GLU A 200 -0.15 3.72 5.39
CA GLU A 200 1.06 3.80 6.21
C GLU A 200 1.19 2.59 7.14
N ILE A 201 0.11 2.25 7.86
CA ILE A 201 0.09 1.08 8.76
C ILE A 201 0.40 -0.20 7.97
N ALA A 202 -0.24 -0.40 6.82
CA ALA A 202 -0.01 -1.57 5.98
C ALA A 202 1.46 -1.64 5.51
N ALA A 203 1.99 -0.52 4.98
CA ALA A 203 3.35 -0.46 4.47
C ALA A 203 4.39 -0.72 5.58
N ILE A 204 4.25 -0.09 6.74
CA ILE A 204 5.14 -0.31 7.88
C ILE A 204 5.08 -1.76 8.35
N SER A 205 3.88 -2.31 8.46
CA SER A 205 3.67 -3.67 8.97
C SER A 205 4.27 -4.71 8.03
N ILE A 206 3.97 -4.62 6.74
CA ILE A 206 4.49 -5.54 5.72
C ILE A 206 6.02 -5.42 5.64
N GLN A 207 6.57 -4.20 5.65
CA GLN A 207 8.01 -4.00 5.61
C GLN A 207 8.70 -4.60 6.85
N ASP A 208 8.16 -4.38 8.05
CA ASP A 208 8.73 -4.94 9.27
C ASP A 208 8.63 -6.47 9.33
N TYR A 209 7.53 -7.03 8.80
CA TYR A 209 7.36 -8.47 8.67
C TYR A 209 8.37 -9.10 7.71
N GLN A 210 8.60 -8.47 6.54
CA GLN A 210 9.64 -8.86 5.59
C GLN A 210 11.06 -8.75 6.18
N ASN A 211 11.26 -7.85 7.15
CA ASN A 211 12.51 -7.73 7.90
C ASN A 211 12.64 -8.75 9.05
N GLY A 212 11.69 -9.68 9.20
CA GLY A 212 11.74 -10.77 10.16
C GLY A 212 11.22 -10.44 11.55
N LYS A 213 10.52 -9.31 11.74
CA LYS A 213 9.84 -9.05 13.01
C LYS A 213 8.62 -9.93 13.17
N SER A 214 8.33 -10.33 14.40
CA SER A 214 7.11 -11.06 14.73
C SER A 214 5.87 -10.16 14.62
N MET A 215 4.71 -10.76 14.36
CA MET A 215 3.43 -10.03 14.33
C MET A 215 3.16 -9.26 15.63
N LYS A 216 3.58 -9.82 16.78
CA LYS A 216 3.44 -9.16 18.07
C LYS A 216 4.31 -7.89 18.17
N GLU A 217 5.57 -7.95 17.74
CA GLU A 217 6.45 -6.77 17.73
C GLU A 217 5.93 -5.68 16.79
N ILE A 218 5.38 -6.07 15.64
CA ILE A 218 4.75 -5.16 14.70
C ILE A 218 3.51 -4.53 15.33
N ARG A 219 2.65 -5.35 15.95
CA ARG A 219 1.46 -4.89 16.67
C ARG A 219 1.81 -3.89 17.76
N ASP A 220 2.78 -4.22 18.62
CA ASP A 220 3.23 -3.34 19.71
C ASP A 220 3.79 -2.00 19.16
N LYS A 221 4.52 -2.05 18.03
CA LYS A 221 5.03 -0.85 17.36
C LYS A 221 3.89 0.02 16.84
N ILE A 222 2.93 -0.56 16.12
CA ILE A 222 1.78 0.18 15.56
C ILE A 222 0.95 0.78 16.70
N ASP A 223 0.60 -0.01 17.72
CA ASP A 223 -0.17 0.50 18.86
C ASP A 223 0.52 1.69 19.53
N LYS A 224 1.85 1.60 19.74
CA LYS A 224 2.64 2.69 20.32
C LYS A 224 2.77 3.90 19.40
N THR A 225 2.84 3.72 18.09
CA THR A 225 2.95 4.84 17.14
C THR A 225 1.67 5.65 17.10
N TYR A 226 0.51 5.01 17.21
CA TYR A 226 -0.80 5.63 17.04
C TYR A 226 -1.59 5.80 18.36
N GLU A 227 -0.98 5.57 19.53
CA GLU A 227 -1.64 5.66 20.85
C GLU A 227 -2.21 7.05 21.21
N LYS A 228 -1.75 8.12 20.55
CA LYS A 228 -2.11 9.51 20.88
C LYS A 228 -2.41 10.32 19.63
N GLY A 229 -3.51 11.06 19.67
CA GLY A 229 -3.90 11.97 18.58
C GLY A 229 -4.61 11.29 17.41
N TYR A 230 -4.95 10.01 17.55
CA TYR A 230 -5.70 9.22 16.57
C TYR A 230 -7.01 8.69 17.17
N ALA A 231 -7.86 8.12 16.33
CA ALA A 231 -9.11 7.49 16.77
C ALA A 231 -8.84 6.20 17.54
N GLU A 232 -9.89 5.67 18.19
CA GLU A 232 -9.82 4.34 18.78
C GLU A 232 -9.45 3.28 17.72
N PRO A 233 -8.64 2.26 18.09
CA PRO A 233 -8.28 1.20 17.16
C PRO A 233 -9.53 0.45 16.71
N THR A 234 -9.50 -0.03 15.46
CA THR A 234 -10.43 -1.08 15.02
C THR A 234 -10.46 -2.25 16.03
N PRO A 235 -11.58 -2.97 16.18
CA PRO A 235 -11.77 -4.05 17.17
C PRO A 235 -10.99 -5.33 16.81
N THR A 236 -9.67 -5.19 16.68
CA THR A 236 -8.73 -6.24 16.31
C THR A 236 -8.30 -6.98 17.58
N PRO A 237 -8.44 -8.32 17.65
CA PRO A 237 -7.99 -9.10 18.80
C PRO A 237 -6.52 -8.83 19.16
N LYS A 238 -6.20 -8.90 20.46
CA LYS A 238 -4.81 -8.76 20.92
C LYS A 238 -4.02 -10.05 20.66
N LEU A 239 -2.73 -9.87 20.35
CA LEU A 239 -1.72 -10.93 20.16
C LEU A 239 -0.93 -11.22 21.43
#